data_AF-A0A7I8ELE0-F1
#
_entry.id   AF-A0A7I8ELE0-F1
#
_cell.length_a   1.000
_cell.length_b   1.000
_cell.length_c   1.000
_cell.angle_alpha   90.00
_cell.angle_beta   90.00
_cell.angle_gamma   90.00
#
_symmetry.space_group_name_H-M   'P 1'
#
loop_
_entity.id
_entity.type
_entity.pdbx_description
1 polymer ?
#
loop_
_entity_poly.entity_id
_entity_poly.type
_entity_poly.pdbx_seq_one_letter_code
_entity_poly.pdbx_strand_id
1 'polypeptide(L)'
;MYTIYRWVQHYAPELEKRCRPHLKACNDSWKVDETYIKVKKVWLYLYRAVDSEGNTLEFLLSPTRDTEAAKSFFCKALHTAACSAPQTFPCEEHMVQLTSLAHSNPTTSVPRVINVDKNAAYPKAIAELKVAGILPPHVELRQVKYLNNLIEQDHRFIKRLTKPGMVFFSFETAWRTLQGFEIMNMLRKGQLQGVNKGDVKGQVALVAKLFGVVA
;
A
#
# COMPACT_ATOMS: atom_id res chain seq x y z
N MET A 1 -12.71 -23.48 14.14
CA MET A 1 -12.06 -23.06 12.88
C MET A 1 -11.83 -21.52 12.85
N TYR A 2 -11.20 -20.95 13.89
CA TYR A 2 -10.97 -19.49 14.05
C TYR A 2 -9.48 -19.11 14.19
N THR A 3 -8.59 -20.11 14.25
CA THR A 3 -7.19 -19.91 14.65
C THR A 3 -6.39 -19.14 13.60
N ILE A 4 -6.57 -19.46 12.31
CA ILE A 4 -5.86 -18.79 11.20
C ILE A 4 -6.30 -17.32 11.08
N TYR A 5 -7.61 -17.05 11.18
CA TYR A 5 -8.13 -15.68 11.14
C TYR A 5 -7.55 -14.82 12.26
N ARG A 6 -7.59 -15.31 13.51
CA ARG A 6 -7.01 -14.60 14.66
C ARG A 6 -5.50 -14.38 14.49
N TRP A 7 -4.80 -15.35 13.93
CA TRP A 7 -3.38 -15.21 13.57
C TRP A 7 -3.16 -14.05 12.59
N VAL A 8 -3.92 -13.99 11.49
CA VAL A 8 -3.80 -12.89 10.52
C VAL A 8 -4.06 -11.54 11.18
N GLN A 9 -5.13 -11.43 11.98
CA GLN A 9 -5.49 -10.17 12.64
C GLN A 9 -4.44 -9.67 13.63
N HIS A 10 -3.66 -10.58 14.24
CA HIS A 10 -2.62 -10.24 15.21
C HIS A 10 -1.24 -10.06 14.56
N TYR A 11 -0.83 -11.01 13.72
CA TYR A 11 0.54 -11.07 13.21
C TYR A 11 0.76 -10.31 11.91
N ALA A 12 -0.27 -10.03 11.11
CA ALA A 12 -0.11 -9.20 9.93
C ALA A 12 0.43 -7.78 10.23
N PRO A 13 -0.14 -7.01 11.18
CA PRO A 13 0.40 -5.70 11.54
C PRO A 13 1.78 -5.80 12.21
N GLU A 14 2.04 -6.85 13.00
CA GLU A 14 3.36 -7.10 13.59
C GLU A 14 4.43 -7.40 12.53
N LEU A 15 4.10 -8.22 11.52
CA LEU A 15 4.96 -8.51 10.39
C LEU A 15 5.31 -7.24 9.63
N GLU A 16 4.30 -6.44 9.29
CA GLU A 16 4.50 -5.17 8.60
C GLU A 16 5.42 -4.26 9.40
N LYS A 17 5.12 -4.03 10.69
CA LYS A 17 5.92 -3.17 11.58
C LYS A 17 7.40 -3.56 11.60
N ARG A 18 7.71 -4.86 11.67
CA ARG A 18 9.09 -5.37 11.77
C ARG A 18 9.80 -5.41 10.42
N CYS A 19 9.07 -5.70 9.34
CA CYS A 19 9.63 -5.84 8.01
C CYS A 19 9.80 -4.49 7.29
N ARG A 20 8.95 -3.49 7.56
CA ARG A 20 8.94 -2.17 6.89
C ARG A 20 10.31 -1.48 6.92
N PRO A 21 11.05 -1.41 8.05
CA PRO A 21 12.36 -0.77 8.10
C PRO A 21 13.44 -1.49 7.28
N HIS A 22 13.24 -2.76 6.95
CA HIS A 22 14.20 -3.60 6.24
C HIS A 22 13.95 -3.63 4.73
N LEU A 23 13.03 -2.82 4.20
CA LEU A 23 12.80 -2.74 2.77
C LEU A 23 14.03 -2.16 2.04
N LYS A 24 14.22 -2.57 0.80
CA LYS A 24 15.18 -1.95 -0.12
C LYS A 24 14.58 -0.63 -0.62
N ALA A 25 15.45 0.32 -0.98
CA ALA A 25 15.01 1.54 -1.63
C ALA A 25 14.33 1.22 -2.96
N CYS A 26 13.22 1.90 -3.24
CA CYS A 26 12.47 1.74 -4.49
C CYS A 26 12.81 2.85 -5.48
N ASN A 27 12.54 2.59 -6.76
CA ASN A 27 12.91 3.51 -7.84
C ASN A 27 12.05 4.80 -7.89
N ASP A 28 12.51 5.78 -8.65
CA ASP A 28 11.90 7.11 -8.85
C ASP A 28 10.73 7.13 -9.86
N SER A 29 10.44 6.00 -10.50
CA SER A 29 9.38 5.88 -11.52
C SER A 29 8.20 5.10 -10.96
N TRP A 30 7.13 5.81 -10.60
CA TRP A 30 5.95 5.23 -9.99
C TRP A 30 4.86 4.93 -11.02
N LYS A 31 4.11 3.87 -10.76
CA LYS A 31 2.87 3.49 -11.44
C LYS A 31 1.80 3.37 -10.38
N VAL A 32 0.74 4.15 -10.53
CA VAL A 32 -0.33 4.26 -9.56
C VAL A 32 -1.65 3.97 -10.23
N ASP A 33 -2.44 3.11 -9.62
CA ASP A 33 -3.78 2.78 -10.11
C ASP A 33 -4.68 2.34 -8.94
N GLU A 34 -5.98 2.41 -9.16
CA GLU A 34 -6.99 1.99 -8.20
C GLU A 34 -7.61 0.65 -8.64
N THR A 35 -7.87 -0.19 -7.65
CA THR A 35 -8.65 -1.40 -7.86
C THR A 35 -9.77 -1.51 -6.86
N TYR A 36 -10.86 -2.17 -7.22
CA TYR A 36 -12.01 -2.30 -6.33
C TYR A 36 -11.91 -3.58 -5.49
N ILE A 37 -12.23 -3.47 -4.21
CA ILE A 37 -12.37 -4.61 -3.29
C ILE A 37 -13.70 -4.53 -2.55
N LYS A 38 -14.29 -5.68 -2.19
CA LYS A 38 -15.59 -5.73 -1.54
C LYS A 38 -15.45 -5.91 -0.03
N VAL A 39 -15.93 -4.94 0.74
CA VAL A 39 -15.92 -4.91 2.22
C VAL A 39 -17.34 -4.63 2.72
N LYS A 40 -17.87 -5.46 3.63
CA LYS A 40 -19.24 -5.38 4.18
C LYS A 40 -20.31 -5.20 3.08
N LYS A 41 -20.12 -5.90 1.96
CA LYS A 41 -20.92 -5.84 0.71
C LYS A 41 -20.81 -4.52 -0.09
N VAL A 42 -20.03 -3.54 0.38
CA VAL A 42 -19.74 -2.28 -0.31
C VAL A 42 -18.43 -2.40 -1.11
N TRP A 43 -18.38 -1.78 -2.28
CA TRP A 43 -17.15 -1.68 -3.06
C TRP A 43 -16.33 -0.49 -2.58
N LEU A 44 -15.08 -0.74 -2.20
CA LEU A 44 -14.10 0.28 -1.83
C LEU A 44 -12.98 0.31 -2.87
N TYR A 45 -12.29 1.44 -2.97
CA TYR A 45 -11.16 1.69 -3.85
C TYR A 45 -9.85 1.45 -3.10
N LEU A 46 -9.10 0.46 -3.53
CA LEU A 46 -7.74 0.17 -3.10
C LEU A 46 -6.77 0.84 -4.08
N TYR A 47 -6.24 1.98 -3.68
CA TYR A 47 -5.13 2.68 -4.34
C TYR A 47 -3.85 1.89 -4.12
N ARG A 48 -3.05 1.76 -5.18
CA ARG A 48 -1.79 1.02 -5.15
C ARG A 48 -0.72 1.77 -5.94
N ALA A 49 0.50 1.79 -5.42
CA ALA A 49 1.67 2.30 -6.09
C ALA A 49 2.71 1.18 -6.22
N VAL A 50 3.23 1.01 -7.42
CA VAL A 50 4.36 0.11 -7.73
C VAL A 50 5.42 0.87 -8.51
N ASP A 51 6.68 0.46 -8.39
CA ASP A 51 7.77 1.07 -9.17
C ASP A 51 7.88 0.49 -10.59
N SER A 52 8.95 0.86 -11.30
CA SER A 52 9.28 0.32 -12.63
C SER A 52 9.67 -1.15 -12.68
N GLU A 53 10.16 -1.71 -11.58
CA GLU A 53 10.57 -3.11 -11.40
C GLU A 53 9.42 -3.98 -10.85
N GLY A 54 8.28 -3.36 -10.52
CA GLY A 54 7.14 -4.03 -9.92
C GLY A 54 7.27 -4.20 -8.40
N ASN A 55 8.16 -3.42 -7.77
CA ASN A 55 8.23 -3.35 -6.32
C ASN A 55 7.05 -2.57 -5.76
N THR A 56 6.52 -2.99 -4.62
CA THR A 56 5.34 -2.31 -4.07
C THR A 56 5.80 -1.16 -3.18
N LEU A 57 5.25 0.02 -3.40
CA LEU A 57 5.58 1.23 -2.64
C LEU A 57 4.62 1.37 -1.46
N GLU A 58 3.35 1.57 -1.78
CA GLU A 58 2.31 1.89 -0.81
C GLU A 58 0.93 1.52 -1.33
N PHE A 59 -0.02 1.32 -0.41
CA PHE A 59 -1.42 1.13 -0.72
C PHE A 59 -2.32 1.93 0.24
N LEU A 60 -3.53 2.27 -0.20
CA LEU A 60 -4.55 2.90 0.63
C LEU A 60 -5.93 2.38 0.24
N LEU A 61 -6.74 2.07 1.24
CA LEU A 61 -8.12 1.67 1.06
C LEU A 61 -9.01 2.86 1.39
N SER A 62 -9.80 3.29 0.40
CA SER A 62 -10.69 4.45 0.51
C SER A 62 -12.09 4.09 0.04
N PRO A 63 -13.14 4.65 0.66
CA PRO A 63 -14.51 4.54 0.15
C PRO A 63 -14.75 5.38 -1.11
N THR A 64 -13.96 6.43 -1.35
CA THR A 64 -14.17 7.37 -2.46
C THR A 64 -13.01 7.36 -3.46
N ARG A 65 -13.36 7.75 -4.69
CA ARG A 65 -12.42 7.95 -5.80
C ARG A 65 -12.28 9.44 -6.17
N ASP A 66 -12.11 10.27 -5.14
CA ASP A 66 -12.03 11.72 -5.26
C ASP A 66 -10.58 12.24 -5.14
N THR A 67 -10.43 13.56 -5.26
CA THR A 67 -9.14 14.26 -5.15
C THR A 67 -8.55 14.16 -3.75
N GLU A 68 -9.36 14.13 -2.70
CA GLU A 68 -8.90 14.06 -1.31
C GLU A 68 -8.29 12.70 -0.98
N ALA A 69 -8.93 11.62 -1.45
CA ALA A 69 -8.41 10.26 -1.35
C ALA A 69 -7.09 10.11 -2.12
N ALA A 70 -6.99 10.66 -3.33
CA ALA A 70 -5.75 10.65 -4.11
C ALA A 70 -4.64 11.45 -3.42
N LYS A 71 -4.93 12.62 -2.84
CA LYS A 71 -3.97 13.39 -2.04
C LYS A 71 -3.50 12.62 -0.82
N SER A 72 -4.44 12.06 -0.06
CA SER A 72 -4.15 11.25 1.14
C SER A 72 -3.24 10.07 0.79
N PHE A 73 -3.48 9.43 -0.36
CA PHE A 73 -2.64 8.36 -0.87
C PHE A 73 -1.20 8.82 -1.16
N PHE A 74 -1.02 9.92 -1.90
CA PHE A 74 0.32 10.43 -2.21
C PHE A 74 1.06 10.93 -0.97
N CYS A 75 0.39 11.62 -0.04
CA CYS A 75 1.03 12.05 1.20
C CYS A 75 1.44 10.86 2.06
N LYS A 76 0.64 9.78 2.08
CA LYS A 76 1.02 8.50 2.70
C LYS A 76 2.26 7.90 2.02
N ALA A 77 2.28 7.84 0.69
CA ALA A 77 3.39 7.26 -0.08
C ALA A 77 4.69 8.08 0.04
N LEU A 78 4.59 9.39 0.17
CA LEU A 78 5.72 10.31 0.38
C LEU A 78 6.10 10.45 1.86
N HIS A 79 5.47 9.70 2.76
CA HIS A 79 5.69 9.75 4.21
C HIS A 79 5.58 11.18 4.79
N THR A 80 4.71 11.99 4.19
CA THR A 80 4.49 13.37 4.60
C THR A 80 3.27 13.44 5.52
N ALA A 81 3.49 13.78 6.79
CA ALA A 81 2.44 13.95 7.80
C ALA A 81 1.53 15.17 7.54
N ALA A 82 1.85 16.00 6.54
CA ALA A 82 1.13 17.25 6.25
C ALA A 82 -0.29 17.07 5.70
N CYS A 83 -0.71 15.85 5.27
CA CYS A 83 -2.07 15.61 4.75
C CYS A 83 -2.90 14.61 5.56
N SER A 84 -2.53 14.24 6.78
CA SER A 84 -3.42 13.45 7.63
C SER A 84 -4.52 14.33 8.22
N ALA A 85 -5.35 14.93 7.36
CA ALA A 85 -6.66 15.41 7.77
C ALA A 85 -7.54 14.17 7.98
N PRO A 86 -8.17 13.98 9.15
CA PRO A 86 -9.11 12.90 9.34
C PRO A 86 -10.30 13.16 8.40
N GLN A 87 -10.46 12.30 7.39
CA GLN A 87 -11.69 12.26 6.62
C GLN A 87 -12.78 11.76 7.57
N THR A 88 -13.65 12.66 8.03
CA THR A 88 -14.88 12.31 8.76
C THR A 88 -15.82 11.62 7.79
N PHE A 89 -15.78 10.28 7.77
CA PHE A 89 -16.77 9.52 7.01
C PHE A 89 -18.08 9.40 7.81
N PRO A 90 -19.24 9.64 7.18
CA PRO A 90 -20.52 9.42 7.81
C PRO A 90 -20.81 7.92 7.85
N CYS A 91 -21.02 7.41 9.07
CA CYS A 91 -21.40 6.04 9.50
C CYS A 91 -20.28 5.22 10.17
N GLU A 92 -20.48 5.08 11.50
CA GLU A 92 -19.85 4.17 12.48
C GLU A 92 -18.43 4.54 12.98
N GLU A 93 -18.42 5.55 13.87
CA GLU A 93 -17.65 5.81 15.13
C GLU A 93 -16.29 5.17 15.47
N HIS A 94 -15.62 4.37 14.65
CA HIS A 94 -14.28 3.85 14.96
C HIS A 94 -13.23 4.31 13.93
N MET A 95 -13.16 5.62 13.74
CA MET A 95 -12.15 6.30 12.90
C MET A 95 -11.07 7.05 13.69
N VAL A 96 -10.87 6.69 14.95
CA VAL A 96 -9.78 7.22 15.76
C VAL A 96 -9.05 6.02 16.35
N GLN A 97 -7.98 5.56 15.69
CA GLN A 97 -6.84 4.78 16.21
C GLN A 97 -6.17 3.87 15.15
N LEU A 98 -5.84 4.37 13.95
CA LEU A 98 -4.74 3.80 13.16
C LEU A 98 -3.89 4.91 12.50
N THR A 99 -3.86 6.09 13.12
CA THR A 99 -3.03 7.25 12.76
C THR A 99 -2.02 7.59 13.87
N SER A 100 -1.66 6.62 14.72
CA SER A 100 -0.53 6.74 15.65
C SER A 100 0.42 5.58 15.41
N LEU A 101 1.20 5.73 14.35
CA LEU A 101 2.57 5.28 14.14
C LEU A 101 2.76 5.35 12.62
N ALA A 102 3.00 6.56 12.14
CA ALA A 102 3.78 6.74 10.93
C ALA A 102 5.13 6.07 11.18
N HIS A 103 5.18 4.75 10.97
CA HIS A 103 6.44 4.03 10.91
C HIS A 103 7.11 4.58 9.65
N SER A 104 8.07 5.47 9.89
CA SER A 104 8.92 6.09 8.88
C SER A 104 9.38 5.01 7.91
N ASN A 105 9.10 5.19 6.63
CA ASN A 105 9.59 4.33 5.58
C ASN A 105 10.75 5.09 4.91
N PRO A 106 12.01 4.84 5.28
CA PRO A 106 13.16 5.57 4.73
C PRO A 106 13.50 5.16 3.28
N THR A 107 12.67 4.33 2.65
CA THR A 107 12.99 3.59 1.42
C THR A 107 12.26 4.09 0.17
N THR A 108 11.22 4.91 0.33
CA THR A 108 10.50 5.48 -0.81
C THR A 108 11.20 6.75 -1.27
N SER A 109 11.88 6.68 -2.42
CA SER A 109 12.51 7.85 -3.05
C SER A 109 11.44 8.78 -3.62
N VAL A 110 11.73 10.09 -3.65
CA VAL A 110 10.84 11.07 -4.28
C VAL A 110 10.70 10.72 -5.77
N PRO A 111 9.47 10.60 -6.30
CA PRO A 111 9.27 10.16 -7.67
C PRO A 111 9.70 11.25 -8.64
N ARG A 112 10.40 10.88 -9.70
CA ARG A 112 10.62 11.72 -10.88
C ARG A 112 9.41 11.68 -11.82
N VAL A 113 8.77 10.52 -11.95
CA VAL A 113 7.62 10.31 -12.85
C VAL A 113 6.54 9.50 -12.15
N ILE A 114 5.28 9.93 -12.27
CA ILE A 114 4.11 9.20 -11.80
C ILE A 114 3.22 8.88 -13.01
N ASN A 115 3.06 7.60 -13.31
CA ASN A 115 2.08 7.13 -14.29
C ASN A 115 0.78 6.80 -13.59
N VAL A 116 -0.33 7.36 -14.07
CA VAL A 116 -1.68 7.13 -13.55
C VAL A 116 -2.65 6.79 -14.69
N ASP A 117 -3.81 6.23 -14.35
CA ASP A 117 -4.92 6.14 -15.30
C ASP A 117 -5.56 7.52 -15.57
N LYS A 118 -6.44 7.61 -16.56
CA LYS A 118 -7.12 8.85 -16.99
C LYS A 118 -8.15 9.40 -16.00
N ASN A 119 -8.09 9.03 -14.72
CA ASN A 119 -8.97 9.56 -13.68
C ASN A 119 -8.67 11.06 -13.45
N ALA A 120 -9.72 11.90 -13.51
CA ALA A 120 -9.62 13.35 -13.34
C ALA A 120 -9.18 13.78 -11.93
N ALA A 121 -9.30 12.90 -10.93
CA ALA A 121 -8.85 13.17 -9.57
C ALA A 121 -7.33 13.35 -9.47
N TYR A 122 -6.54 12.61 -10.28
CA TYR A 122 -5.08 12.60 -10.16
C TYR A 122 -4.42 13.92 -10.59
N PRO A 123 -4.72 14.51 -11.77
CA PRO A 123 -4.14 15.80 -12.14
C PRO A 123 -4.44 16.89 -11.11
N LYS A 124 -5.67 16.93 -10.59
CA LYS A 124 -6.08 17.90 -9.57
C LYS A 124 -5.31 17.70 -8.26
N ALA A 125 -5.22 16.45 -7.78
CA ALA A 125 -4.49 16.13 -6.57
C ALA A 125 -3.00 16.48 -6.69
N ILE A 126 -2.37 16.14 -7.82
CA ILE A 126 -0.95 16.42 -8.06
C ILE A 126 -0.68 17.93 -8.16
N ALA A 127 -1.56 18.69 -8.81
CA ALA A 127 -1.44 20.14 -8.87
C ALA A 127 -1.47 20.75 -7.46
N GLU A 128 -2.44 20.35 -6.64
CA GLU A 128 -2.56 20.81 -5.25
C GLU A 128 -1.35 20.39 -4.39
N LEU A 129 -0.81 19.17 -4.56
CA LEU A 129 0.38 18.71 -3.85
C LEU A 129 1.66 19.46 -4.23
N LYS A 130 1.78 19.88 -5.50
CA LYS A 130 2.87 20.73 -5.97
C LYS A 130 2.78 22.13 -5.37
N VAL A 131 1.58 22.71 -5.32
CA VAL A 131 1.33 24.01 -4.69
C VAL A 131 1.63 23.96 -3.18
N ALA A 132 1.29 22.86 -2.51
CA ALA A 132 1.57 22.64 -1.10
C ALA A 132 3.07 22.37 -0.79
N GLY A 133 3.92 22.24 -1.81
CA GLY A 133 5.35 21.94 -1.64
C GLY A 133 5.65 20.50 -1.18
N ILE A 134 4.64 19.63 -1.18
CA ILE A 134 4.78 18.21 -0.80
C ILE A 134 5.40 17.41 -1.94
N LEU A 135 4.98 17.70 -3.17
CA LEU A 135 5.55 17.10 -4.37
C LEU A 135 6.41 18.14 -5.09
N PRO A 136 7.67 17.82 -5.48
CA PRO A 136 8.47 18.76 -6.22
C PRO A 136 7.85 19.16 -7.57
N PRO A 137 8.13 20.38 -8.06
CA PRO A 137 7.57 20.86 -9.32
C PRO A 137 8.03 20.04 -10.53
N HIS A 138 9.25 19.47 -10.46
CA HIS A 138 9.86 18.67 -11.53
C HIS A 138 9.24 17.27 -11.72
N VAL A 139 8.36 16.83 -10.81
CA VAL A 139 7.72 15.51 -10.95
C VAL A 139 6.76 15.50 -12.14
N GLU A 140 6.99 14.61 -13.09
CA GLU A 140 6.16 14.50 -14.28
C GLU A 140 4.95 13.58 -14.04
N LEU A 141 3.75 14.04 -14.40
CA LEU A 141 2.55 13.22 -14.44
C LEU A 141 2.30 12.71 -15.86
N ARG A 142 2.07 11.41 -16.00
CA ARG A 142 1.78 10.77 -17.29
C ARG A 142 0.50 9.94 -17.20
N GLN A 143 -0.40 10.11 -18.16
CA GLN A 143 -1.65 9.36 -18.27
C GLN A 143 -1.58 8.32 -19.41
N VAL A 144 -0.61 7.41 -19.31
CA VAL A 144 -0.24 6.50 -20.41
C VAL A 144 -0.71 5.08 -20.11
N LYS A 145 -1.80 4.66 -20.76
CA LYS A 145 -2.44 3.36 -20.54
C LYS A 145 -1.50 2.15 -20.71
N TYR A 146 -0.65 2.16 -21.73
CA TYR A 146 0.16 0.99 -22.10
C TYR A 146 1.37 0.74 -21.17
N LEU A 147 1.65 1.64 -20.24
CA LEU A 147 2.71 1.45 -19.23
C LEU A 147 2.19 0.78 -17.95
N ASN A 148 0.90 0.41 -17.89
CA ASN A 148 0.25 -0.10 -16.68
C ASN A 148 0.32 -1.64 -16.52
N ASN A 149 1.03 -2.36 -17.39
CA ASN A 149 1.08 -3.84 -17.32
C ASN A 149 1.51 -4.40 -15.95
N LEU A 150 2.45 -3.72 -15.27
CA LEU A 150 2.93 -4.12 -13.95
C LEU A 150 1.87 -3.93 -12.86
N ILE A 151 1.18 -2.78 -12.87
CA ILE A 151 0.11 -2.50 -11.90
C ILE A 151 -1.11 -3.39 -12.16
N GLU A 152 -1.40 -3.73 -13.43
CA GLU A 152 -2.43 -4.71 -13.78
C GLU A 152 -2.09 -6.14 -13.32
N GLN A 153 -0.82 -6.55 -13.39
CA GLN A 153 -0.38 -7.83 -12.84
C GLN A 153 -0.53 -7.87 -11.32
N ASP A 154 -0.19 -6.77 -10.66
CA ASP A 154 -0.31 -6.60 -9.22
C ASP A 154 -1.80 -6.61 -8.77
N HIS A 155 -2.69 -5.97 -9.54
CA HIS A 155 -4.15 -6.08 -9.38
C HIS A 155 -4.64 -7.52 -9.47
N ARG A 156 -4.12 -8.31 -10.43
CA ARG A 156 -4.48 -9.73 -10.57
C ARG A 156 -4.08 -10.53 -9.34
N PHE A 157 -2.90 -10.26 -8.76
CA PHE A 157 -2.46 -10.92 -7.53
C PHE A 157 -3.42 -10.64 -6.37
N ILE A 158 -3.72 -9.37 -6.09
CA ILE A 158 -4.63 -8.99 -4.98
C ILE A 158 -6.04 -9.53 -5.23
N LYS A 159 -6.56 -9.46 -6.45
CA LYS A 159 -7.88 -10.01 -6.79
C LYS A 159 -7.94 -11.53 -6.61
N ARG A 160 -6.86 -12.28 -6.89
CA ARG A 160 -6.81 -13.73 -6.65
C ARG A 160 -6.90 -14.08 -5.16
N LEU A 161 -6.32 -13.26 -4.29
CA LEU A 161 -6.36 -13.49 -2.84
C LEU A 161 -7.70 -13.06 -2.23
N THR A 162 -8.30 -11.99 -2.74
CA THR A 162 -9.52 -11.40 -2.16
C THR A 162 -10.82 -11.99 -2.70
N LYS A 163 -10.84 -12.53 -3.94
CA LYS A 163 -12.06 -13.11 -4.55
C LYS A 163 -12.58 -14.38 -3.84
N PRO A 164 -11.74 -15.39 -3.49
CA PRO A 164 -12.23 -16.61 -2.86
C PRO A 164 -12.76 -16.40 -1.43
N GLY A 165 -12.27 -15.36 -0.73
CA GLY A 165 -12.58 -15.09 0.67
C GLY A 165 -13.94 -14.45 0.95
N MET A 166 -14.85 -14.38 -0.03
CA MET A 166 -16.22 -13.84 0.07
C MET A 166 -16.39 -12.72 1.11
N VAL A 167 -15.94 -11.51 0.73
CA VAL A 167 -16.27 -10.23 1.40
C VAL A 167 -15.72 -10.10 2.83
N PHE A 168 -14.85 -9.12 3.04
CA PHE A 168 -14.41 -8.76 4.38
C PHE A 168 -15.60 -8.25 5.21
N PHE A 169 -15.74 -8.71 6.46
CA PHE A 169 -16.88 -8.33 7.30
C PHE A 169 -16.75 -6.91 7.92
N SER A 170 -15.53 -6.40 8.04
CA SER A 170 -15.24 -5.05 8.53
C SER A 170 -14.08 -4.41 7.77
N PHE A 171 -14.01 -3.07 7.82
CA PHE A 171 -12.91 -2.31 7.24
C PHE A 171 -11.57 -2.69 7.87
N GLU A 172 -11.53 -2.76 9.20
CA GLU A 172 -10.30 -3.08 9.93
C GLU A 172 -9.77 -4.48 9.60
N THR A 173 -10.66 -5.46 9.50
CA THR A 173 -10.31 -6.82 9.08
C THR A 173 -9.74 -6.83 7.66
N ALA A 174 -10.36 -6.08 6.74
CA ALA A 174 -9.88 -5.93 5.38
C ALA A 174 -8.47 -5.32 5.36
N TRP A 175 -8.29 -4.22 6.10
CA TRP A 175 -7.03 -3.51 6.20
C TRP A 175 -5.89 -4.40 6.70
N ARG A 176 -6.06 -5.04 7.87
CA ARG A 176 -5.06 -5.95 8.46
C ARG A 176 -4.72 -7.12 7.54
N THR A 177 -5.71 -7.66 6.84
CA THR A 177 -5.49 -8.77 5.90
C THR A 177 -4.72 -8.31 4.67
N LEU A 178 -5.02 -7.14 4.12
CA LEU A 178 -4.29 -6.55 2.99
C LEU A 178 -2.85 -6.19 3.37
N GLN A 179 -2.62 -5.65 4.58
CA GLN A 179 -1.28 -5.44 5.14
C GLN A 179 -0.48 -6.76 5.13
N GLY A 180 -1.08 -7.84 5.62
CA GLY A 180 -0.47 -9.17 5.62
C GLY A 180 -0.17 -9.70 4.21
N PHE A 181 -1.10 -9.55 3.26
CA PHE A 181 -0.86 -9.94 1.87
C PHE A 181 0.28 -9.14 1.24
N GLU A 182 0.35 -7.85 1.53
CA GLU A 182 1.37 -6.97 0.98
C GLU A 182 2.75 -7.36 1.50
N ILE A 183 2.91 -7.47 2.83
CA ILE A 183 4.23 -7.77 3.40
C ILE A 183 4.73 -9.15 2.98
N MET A 184 3.84 -10.14 2.86
CA MET A 184 4.17 -11.47 2.34
C MET A 184 4.54 -11.44 0.85
N ASN A 185 3.93 -10.55 0.07
CA ASN A 185 4.28 -10.33 -1.33
C ASN A 185 5.66 -9.66 -1.46
N MET A 186 5.94 -8.63 -0.65
CA MET A 186 7.23 -7.95 -0.59
C MET A 186 8.36 -8.92 -0.20
N LEU A 187 8.13 -9.77 0.81
CA LEU A 187 9.03 -10.87 1.18
C LEU A 187 9.29 -11.82 0.01
N ARG A 188 8.23 -12.31 -0.63
CA ARG A 188 8.33 -13.24 -1.77
C ARG A 188 9.10 -12.64 -2.95
N LYS A 189 8.90 -11.35 -3.22
CA LYS A 189 9.60 -10.59 -4.27
C LYS A 189 11.07 -10.30 -3.92
N GLY A 190 11.52 -10.54 -2.67
CA GLY A 190 12.88 -10.26 -2.24
C GLY A 190 13.14 -8.76 -2.04
N GLN A 191 12.11 -7.99 -1.68
CA GLN A 191 12.22 -6.55 -1.46
C GLN A 191 12.87 -6.19 -0.13
N LEU A 192 13.04 -7.16 0.78
CA LEU A 192 13.73 -6.93 2.04
C LEU A 192 15.25 -7.11 1.87
N GLN A 193 16.00 -6.31 2.60
CA GLN A 193 17.46 -6.40 2.68
C GLN A 193 17.89 -7.77 3.22
N GLY A 194 19.00 -8.28 2.70
CA GLY A 194 19.53 -9.59 3.11
C GLY A 194 18.80 -10.80 2.53
N VAL A 195 17.79 -10.61 1.69
CA VAL A 195 17.04 -11.72 1.09
C VAL A 195 16.76 -11.47 -0.40
N ASN A 196 16.84 -12.55 -1.18
CA ASN A 196 16.61 -12.53 -2.62
C ASN A 196 15.26 -13.16 -2.98
N LYS A 197 14.76 -12.82 -4.17
CA LYS A 197 13.56 -13.45 -4.74
C LYS A 197 13.78 -14.95 -4.89
N GLY A 198 12.88 -15.75 -4.34
CA GLY A 198 12.95 -17.22 -4.41
C GLY A 198 13.81 -17.90 -3.33
N ASP A 199 14.53 -17.14 -2.50
CA ASP A 199 15.27 -17.68 -1.36
C ASP A 199 14.35 -17.91 -0.16
N VAL A 200 13.58 -19.00 -0.19
CA VAL A 200 12.60 -19.32 0.86
C VAL A 200 13.29 -19.52 2.22
N LYS A 201 14.47 -20.15 2.25
CA LYS A 201 15.19 -20.39 3.51
C LYS A 201 15.69 -19.08 4.12
N GLY A 202 16.26 -18.18 3.32
CA GLY A 202 16.65 -16.84 3.76
C GLY A 202 15.47 -16.00 4.22
N GLN A 203 14.32 -16.07 3.52
CA GLN A 203 13.08 -15.38 3.93
C GLN A 203 12.61 -15.85 5.31
N VAL A 204 12.58 -17.16 5.55
CA VAL A 204 12.17 -17.74 6.84
C VAL A 204 13.15 -17.36 7.94
N ALA A 205 14.46 -17.45 7.69
CA ALA A 205 15.49 -17.08 8.66
C ALA A 205 15.43 -15.59 9.03
N LEU A 206 15.19 -14.70 8.06
CA LEU A 206 14.99 -13.28 8.30
C LEU A 206 13.77 -13.04 9.20
N VAL A 207 12.62 -13.65 8.87
CA VAL A 207 11.41 -13.50 9.69
C VAL A 207 11.63 -14.05 11.09
N ALA A 208 12.24 -15.23 11.26
CA ALA A 208 12.56 -15.78 12.57
C ALA A 208 13.42 -14.82 13.41
N LYS A 209 14.47 -14.24 12.79
CA LYS A 209 15.33 -13.23 13.40
C LYS A 209 14.55 -11.98 13.82
N LEU A 210 13.67 -11.45 12.96
CA LEU A 210 12.83 -10.29 13.27
C LEU A 210 11.85 -10.57 14.42
N PHE A 211 11.43 -11.82 14.58
CA PHE A 211 10.56 -12.24 15.67
C PHE A 211 11.29 -12.64 16.95
N GLY A 212 12.63 -12.69 16.94
CA GLY A 212 13.43 -13.17 18.06
C GLY A 212 13.22 -14.65 18.35
N VAL A 213 12.72 -15.41 17.37
CA VAL A 213 12.57 -16.86 17.47
C VAL A 213 13.91 -17.44 17.05
N VAL A 214 14.66 -17.93 18.03
CA VAL A 214 15.97 -18.59 17.80
C VAL A 214 15.75 -19.73 16.80
N ALA A 215 16.46 -19.68 15.68
CA ALA A 215 16.45 -20.72 14.66
C ALA A 215 17.30 -21.93 15.09
#